data_AF-A0A7Z9YWE3-F1
#
_entry.id   AF-A0A7Z9YWE3-F1
#
_cell.length_a   1.000
_cell.length_b   1.000
_cell.length_c   1.000
_cell.angle_alpha   90.00
_cell.angle_beta   90.00
_cell.angle_gamma   90.00
#
_symmetry.space_group_name_H-M   'P 1'
#
loop_
_entity.id
_entity.type
_entity.pdbx_description
1 polymer ?
#
loop_
_entity_poly.entity_id
_entity_poly.type
_entity_poly.pdbx_seq_one_letter_code
_entity_poly.pdbx_strand_id
1 'polypeptide(L)' 'MATKEKCLKGSPLAAYARKKAAGLGLDGKGTKLAELVWMIQENEGHSSCFKRQKSCSQMDCCWQLSCGAKMG' A
#
# COMPACT_ATOMS: atom_id res chain seq x y z
N MET A 1 -15.11 -7.60 14.02
CA MET A 1 -15.60 -6.91 12.81
C MET A 1 -14.38 -6.43 12.02
N ALA A 2 -14.05 -7.07 10.90
CA ALA A 2 -12.94 -6.63 10.04
C ALA A 2 -13.40 -5.40 9.24
N THR A 3 -12.93 -4.21 9.62
CA THR A 3 -13.28 -2.97 8.94
C THR A 3 -12.67 -2.97 7.54
N LYS A 4 -13.55 -3.07 6.53
CA LYS A 4 -13.26 -2.85 5.12
C LYS A 4 -12.87 -1.37 4.89
N GLU A 5 -11.71 -0.94 5.34
CA GLU A 5 -11.12 0.35 4.95
C GLU A 5 -10.47 0.19 3.57
N LYS A 6 -11.32 -0.15 2.60
CA LYS A 6 -10.93 -0.62 1.27
C LYS A 6 -10.57 0.57 0.39
N CYS A 7 -9.29 0.63 0.09
CA CYS A 7 -8.69 1.30 -1.06
C CYS A 7 -8.79 2.84 -1.05
N LEU A 8 -7.73 3.50 -0.62
CA LEU A 8 -7.61 4.97 -0.65
C LEU A 8 -6.92 5.44 -1.94
N LYS A 9 -7.13 6.70 -2.35
CA LYS A 9 -6.42 7.40 -3.45
C LYS A 9 -5.88 8.74 -2.98
N GLY A 10 -4.73 9.17 -3.51
CA GLY A 10 -4.19 10.51 -3.29
C GLY A 10 -3.65 10.75 -1.87
N SER A 11 -3.83 11.97 -1.35
CA SER A 11 -3.37 12.39 0.00
C SER A 11 -3.82 11.46 1.15
N PRO A 12 -5.06 10.94 1.17
CA PRO A 12 -5.50 9.92 2.14
C PRO A 12 -4.65 8.64 2.14
N LEU A 13 -4.19 8.18 0.99
CA LEU A 13 -3.33 6.99 0.91
C LEU A 13 -1.98 7.26 1.56
N ALA A 14 -1.39 8.42 1.30
CA ALA A 14 -0.09 8.77 1.87
C ALA A 14 -0.14 8.87 3.39
N ALA A 15 -1.21 9.46 3.94
CA ALA A 15 -1.44 9.50 5.38
C ALA A 15 -1.62 8.08 5.96
N TYR A 16 -2.40 7.22 5.28
CA TYR A 16 -2.60 5.83 5.70
C TYR A 16 -1.32 5.01 5.67
N ALA A 17 -0.54 5.08 4.58
CA ALA A 17 0.73 4.38 4.45
C ALA A 17 1.70 4.81 5.55
N ARG A 18 1.80 6.11 5.85
CA ARG A 18 2.65 6.60 6.96
C ARG A 18 2.18 6.09 8.31
N LYS A 19 0.87 6.12 8.57
CA LYS A 19 0.30 5.60 9.82
C LYS A 19 0.54 4.09 9.98
N LYS A 20 0.37 3.33 8.89
CA LYS A 20 0.59 1.88 8.86
C LYS A 20 2.08 1.54 9.04
N ALA A 21 2.97 2.22 8.33
CA ALA A 21 4.41 2.08 8.50
C ALA A 21 4.85 2.37 9.94
N ALA A 22 4.38 3.48 10.53
CA ALA A 22 4.67 3.82 11.92
C ALA A 22 4.19 2.74 12.90
N GLY A 23 3.00 2.17 12.68
CA GLY A 23 2.48 1.06 13.48
C GLY A 23 3.29 -0.24 13.35
N LEU A 24 4.03 -0.41 12.26
CA LEU A 24 4.95 -1.53 12.02
C LEU A 24 6.39 -1.23 12.45
N GLY A 25 6.67 -0.04 12.99
CA GLY A 25 8.02 0.40 13.35
C GLY A 25 8.91 0.76 12.16
N LEU A 26 8.32 0.98 10.97
CA LEU A 26 9.03 1.38 9.77
C LEU A 26 9.19 2.92 9.71
N ASP A 27 10.40 3.39 9.46
CA ASP A 27 10.65 4.83 9.30
C ASP A 27 10.23 5.30 7.89
N GLY A 28 9.13 6.05 7.84
CA GLY A 28 8.59 6.62 6.60
C GLY A 28 8.99 8.07 6.35
N LYS A 29 9.97 8.61 7.07
CA LYS A 29 10.31 10.02 7.04
C LYS A 29 11.16 10.33 5.81
N GLY A 30 10.61 11.10 4.88
CA GLY A 30 11.28 11.45 3.61
C GLY A 30 11.16 10.39 2.52
N THR A 31 10.60 9.22 2.83
CA THR A 31 10.42 8.12 1.88
C THR A 31 9.26 8.39 0.93
N LYS A 32 9.44 8.06 -0.35
CA LYS A 32 8.36 8.19 -1.35
C LYS A 32 7.24 7.22 -0.99
N LEU A 33 6.01 7.59 -1.30
CA LEU A 33 4.83 6.76 -1.05
C LEU A 33 4.99 5.32 -1.59
N ALA A 34 5.59 5.17 -2.79
CA ALA A 34 5.80 3.85 -3.37
C ALA A 34 6.74 2.97 -2.55
N GLU A 35 7.87 3.51 -2.12
CA GLU A 35 8.83 2.80 -1.28
C GLU A 35 8.25 2.49 0.10
N LEU A 36 7.50 3.42 0.68
CA LEU A 36 6.81 3.20 1.94
C LEU A 36 5.83 2.03 1.86
N VAL A 37 5.06 1.97 0.77
CA VAL A 37 4.14 0.85 0.51
C VAL A 37 4.92 -0.45 0.30
N TRP A 38 6.04 -0.43 -0.42
CA TRP A 38 6.87 -1.64 -0.59
C TRP A 38 7.36 -2.19 0.74
N MET A 39 7.89 -1.34 1.62
CA MET A 39 8.32 -1.76 2.95
C MET A 39 7.18 -2.36 3.76
N ILE A 40 5.98 -1.76 3.71
CA ILE A 40 4.80 -2.32 4.37
C ILE A 40 4.46 -3.70 3.78
N GLN A 41 4.42 -3.82 2.45
CA GLN A 41 4.11 -5.09 1.79
C GLN A 41 5.10 -6.18 2.19
N GLU A 42 6.40 -5.89 2.13
CA GLU A 42 7.46 -6.84 2.49
C GLU A 42 7.40 -7.21 3.98
N ASN A 43 7.14 -6.24 4.86
CA ASN A 43 6.97 -6.49 6.29
C ASN A 43 5.71 -7.31 6.61
N GLU A 44 4.65 -7.20 5.80
CA GLU A 44 3.45 -8.05 5.88
C GLU A 44 3.67 -9.44 5.23
N GLY A 45 4.85 -9.73 4.67
CA GLY A 45 5.14 -10.98 3.97
C GLY A 45 4.57 -11.05 2.55
N HIS A 46 4.16 -9.91 1.98
CA HIS A 46 3.67 -9.78 0.62
C HIS A 46 4.76 -9.28 -0.33
N SER A 47 4.57 -9.54 -1.63
CA SER A 47 5.44 -8.98 -2.66
C SER A 47 5.22 -7.47 -2.84
N SER A 48 6.30 -6.71 -3.01
CA SER A 48 6.31 -5.24 -3.24
C SER A 48 5.76 -4.84 -4.63
N CYS A 49 4.50 -5.18 -4.91
CA CYS A 49 3.89 -5.02 -6.23
C CYS A 49 3.40 -3.60 -6.55
N PHE A 50 3.32 -2.71 -5.56
CA PHE A 50 2.76 -1.37 -5.72
C PHE A 50 3.47 -0.56 -6.82
N LYS A 51 2.74 -0.12 -7.86
CA LYS A 51 3.29 0.57 -9.05
C LYS A 51 4.37 -0.18 -9.84
N ARG A 52 4.67 -1.45 -9.50
CA ARG A 52 5.62 -2.29 -10.25
C ARG A 52 4.94 -3.18 -11.28
N GLN A 53 3.68 -3.55 -11.03
CA GLN A 53 2.91 -4.42 -11.92
C GLN A 53 1.83 -3.63 -12.68
N LYS A 54 1.59 -4.02 -13.93
CA LYS A 54 0.53 -3.45 -14.77
C LYS A 54 -0.85 -4.01 -14.44
N SER A 55 -0.89 -5.23 -13.88
CA SER A 55 -2.12 -5.91 -13.47
C SER A 55 -1.98 -6.42 -12.04
N CYS A 56 -3.07 -6.36 -11.28
CA CYS A 56 -3.11 -6.86 -9.91
C CYS A 56 -4.36 -7.73 -9.72
N SER A 57 -4.16 -9.03 -9.53
CA SER A 57 -5.23 -10.02 -9.33
C SER A 57 -5.62 -10.20 -7.86
N GLN A 58 -5.03 -9.40 -6.96
CA GLN A 58 -5.32 -9.46 -5.52
C GLN A 58 -6.63 -8.74 -5.23
N MET A 59 -7.68 -9.49 -4.86
CA MET A 59 -9.02 -8.97 -4.62
C MET A 59 -9.14 -8.12 -3.34
N ASP A 60 -8.27 -8.34 -2.37
CA ASP A 60 -8.21 -7.60 -1.10
C ASP A 60 -6.97 -6.70 -0.98
N CYS A 61 -6.43 -6.25 -2.11
CA CYS A 61 -5.28 -5.35 -2.11
C CYS A 61 -5.66 -3.93 -1.66
N CYS A 62 -5.21 -3.53 -0.47
CA CYS A 62 -5.41 -2.19 0.09
C CYS A 62 -4.89 -1.05 -0.81
N TRP A 63 -3.96 -1.36 -1.71
CA TRP A 63 -3.26 -0.38 -2.54
C TRP A 63 -3.77 -0.30 -3.98
N GLN A 64 -4.70 -1.17 -4.37
CA GLN A 64 -5.11 -1.38 -5.76
C GLN A 64 -5.61 -0.09 -6.44
N LEU A 65 -6.38 0.72 -5.72
CA LEU A 65 -6.88 1.99 -6.26
C LEU A 65 -5.76 3.03 -6.48
N SER A 66 -4.63 2.90 -5.80
CA SER A 66 -3.52 3.85 -5.90
C SER A 66 -2.32 3.34 -6.70
N CYS A 67 -2.20 2.02 -6.87
CA CYS A 67 -1.07 1.42 -7.60
C CYS A 67 -1.19 1.62 -9.11
N GLY A 68 -2.39 1.96 -9.62
CA GLY A 68 -2.64 2.19 -11.04
C GLY A 68 -2.63 0.92 -11.90
N ALA A 69 -2.54 -0.26 -11.28
CA ALA A 69 -2.65 -1.53 -11.97
C ALA A 69 -4.10 -1.77 -12.41
N LYS A 70 -4.28 -2.34 -13.60
CA LYS A 70 -5.59 -2.83 -14.04
C LYS A 70 -5.96 -4.06 -13.20
N MET A 71 -7.24 -4.16 -12.83
CA MET A 71 -7.73 -5.44 -12.31
C MET A 71 -7.68 -6.44 -13.47
N GLY A 72 -6.98 -7.55 -13.23
CA GLY A 72 -6.89 -8.68 -14.14
C GLY A 72 -7.81 -9.78 -13.66
#